data_AF-A0A368FVI3-F1
#
_entry.id   AF-A0A368FVI3-F1
#
_cell.length_a   1.000
_cell.length_b   1.000
_cell.length_c   1.000
_cell.angle_alpha   90.00
_cell.angle_beta   90.00
_cell.angle_gamma   90.00
#
_symmetry.space_group_name_H-M   'P 1'
#
loop_
_entity.id
_entity.type
_entity.pdbx_description
1 polymer ?
#
loop_
_entity_poly.entity_id
_entity_poly.type
_entity_poly.pdbx_seq_one_letter_code
_entity_poly.pdbx_strand_id
1 'polypeptide(L)'
;MNAAAMQKAFALANGGLSTAAASGAASSTAGTHALGNSTNAGNGPGICEICDQNMVDRERYFQHLQLIHKHLRDKTLDDVKLGAPLACSRCRERFWTYEGLERHLVMAHGLVTADLLTKAQNKLDGGRCKLCAKQYAFNMLQHLVADHHIKLCSAEIMYSCDVCSFKCSSYTTLESHLNANHPKGVTDKNAVAPASGESASASNGTSKM
;
A
#
# COMPACT_ATOMS: atom_id res chain seq x y z
N MET A 1 -11.90 22.09 -0.43
CA MET A 1 -12.70 21.34 -1.43
C MET A 1 -13.55 20.35 -0.66
N ASN A 2 -14.88 20.52 -0.70
CA ASN A 2 -15.80 20.06 0.34
C ASN A 2 -16.17 18.57 0.26
N ALA A 3 -16.14 17.90 1.42
CA ALA A 3 -16.49 16.48 1.63
C ALA A 3 -17.89 16.06 1.11
N ALA A 4 -18.77 17.02 0.82
CA ALA A 4 -20.11 16.77 0.30
C ALA A 4 -20.15 16.30 -1.18
N ALA A 5 -19.08 16.49 -1.96
CA ALA A 5 -19.07 16.10 -3.37
C ALA A 5 -18.91 14.59 -3.59
N MET A 6 -18.25 13.87 -2.67
CA MET A 6 -17.99 12.42 -2.81
C MET A 6 -19.21 11.56 -2.47
N GLN A 7 -20.10 12.02 -1.59
CA GLN A 7 -21.34 11.29 -1.25
C GLN A 7 -22.32 11.22 -2.43
N LYS A 8 -22.27 12.18 -3.36
CA LYS A 8 -23.14 12.19 -4.54
C LYS A 8 -22.70 11.22 -5.64
N ALA A 9 -21.46 10.76 -5.65
CA ALA A 9 -20.98 9.81 -6.66
C ALA A 9 -21.45 8.37 -6.42
N PHE A 10 -21.74 7.99 -5.17
CA PHE A 10 -22.23 6.65 -4.82
C PHE A 10 -23.77 6.51 -4.92
N ALA A 11 -24.50 7.62 -4.96
CA ALA A 11 -25.97 7.62 -4.90
C ALA A 11 -26.68 7.32 -6.24
N LEU A 12 -25.95 7.20 -7.36
CA LEU A 12 -26.53 7.07 -8.70
C LEU A 12 -26.55 5.63 -9.28
N ALA A 13 -26.12 4.61 -8.52
CA ALA A 13 -26.08 3.22 -8.99
C ALA A 13 -27.08 2.27 -8.30
N ASN A 14 -28.02 2.79 -7.50
CA ASN A 14 -28.99 1.96 -6.79
C ASN A 14 -30.21 1.63 -7.66
N GLY A 15 -30.13 0.48 -8.34
CA GLY A 15 -31.26 -0.18 -8.96
C GLY A 15 -30.96 -1.67 -9.13
N GLY A 16 -31.11 -2.45 -8.07
CA GLY A 16 -31.01 -3.90 -8.15
C GLY A 16 -30.77 -4.58 -6.82
N LEU A 17 -31.84 -5.15 -6.25
CA LEU A 17 -31.72 -6.18 -5.22
C LEU A 17 -30.83 -7.31 -5.74
N SER A 18 -29.87 -7.76 -4.94
CA SER A 18 -29.20 -9.04 -5.16
C SER A 18 -29.18 -9.81 -3.85
N THR A 19 -29.96 -10.89 -3.85
CA THR A 19 -30.05 -11.91 -2.82
C THR A 19 -28.70 -12.58 -2.64
N ALA A 20 -28.15 -12.51 -1.43
CA ALA A 20 -26.97 -13.27 -1.03
C ALA A 20 -27.39 -14.71 -0.69
N ALA A 21 -26.85 -15.68 -1.45
CA ALA A 21 -26.87 -17.08 -1.05
C ALA A 21 -25.81 -17.29 0.03
N ALA A 22 -26.26 -17.52 1.26
CA ALA A 22 -25.43 -17.98 2.35
C ALA A 22 -25.35 -19.51 2.32
N SER A 23 -24.15 -20.06 2.12
CA SER A 23 -23.85 -21.45 2.43
C SER A 23 -22.96 -21.47 3.65
N GLY A 24 -23.53 -21.84 4.78
CA GLY A 24 -22.83 -22.00 6.05
C GLY A 24 -22.13 -23.37 6.14
N ALA A 25 -20.98 -23.37 6.78
CA ALA A 25 -20.54 -24.47 7.62
C ALA A 25 -19.80 -23.84 8.81
N ALA A 26 -20.42 -23.95 9.98
CA ALA A 26 -19.86 -23.50 11.25
C ALA A 26 -18.89 -24.55 11.79
N SER A 27 -17.78 -24.10 12.36
CA SER A 27 -17.10 -24.81 13.44
C SER A 27 -16.57 -23.75 14.40
N SER A 28 -17.18 -23.77 15.58
CA SER A 28 -16.96 -22.85 16.67
C SER A 28 -15.69 -23.24 17.42
N THR A 29 -14.75 -22.30 17.54
CA THR A 29 -13.89 -22.21 18.73
C THR A 29 -13.87 -20.76 19.19
N ALA A 30 -14.24 -20.59 20.44
CA ALA A 30 -14.23 -19.31 21.13
C ALA A 30 -12.80 -18.75 21.17
N GLY A 31 -12.64 -17.53 20.67
CA GLY A 31 -11.43 -16.74 20.79
C GLY A 31 -11.83 -15.29 20.96
N THR A 32 -11.54 -14.74 22.12
CA THR A 32 -11.56 -13.29 22.40
C THR A 32 -10.80 -12.53 21.31
N HIS A 33 -11.53 -11.87 20.42
CA HIS A 33 -10.93 -10.93 19.45
C HIS A 33 -10.56 -9.64 20.18
N ALA A 34 -9.40 -9.69 20.85
CA ALA A 34 -8.66 -8.49 21.16
C ALA A 34 -8.38 -7.73 19.85
N LEU A 35 -8.52 -6.41 19.92
CA LEU A 35 -8.17 -5.43 18.90
C LEU A 35 -6.71 -5.65 18.48
N GLY A 36 -6.49 -6.54 17.53
CA GLY A 36 -5.17 -7.04 17.15
C GLY A 36 -4.52 -6.11 16.15
N ASN A 37 -3.72 -5.19 16.68
CA ASN A 37 -2.71 -4.42 15.98
C ASN A 37 -1.91 -5.32 15.02
N SER A 38 -2.37 -5.43 13.77
CA SER A 38 -1.73 -6.24 12.73
C SER A 38 -0.65 -5.39 12.10
N THR A 39 0.50 -5.32 12.77
CA THR A 39 1.70 -4.67 12.27
C THR A 39 2.17 -5.41 11.02
N ASN A 40 1.83 -4.87 9.86
CA ASN A 40 2.51 -5.12 8.59
C ASN A 40 3.78 -4.24 8.53
N ALA A 41 4.46 -4.13 9.68
CA ALA A 41 5.61 -3.26 9.87
C ALA A 41 6.84 -3.92 9.26
N GLY A 42 6.87 -4.08 7.93
CA GLY A 42 8.06 -4.38 7.12
C GLY A 42 8.90 -5.63 7.47
N ASN A 43 8.58 -6.37 8.54
CA ASN A 43 9.50 -7.32 9.17
C ASN A 43 8.84 -8.54 9.85
N GLY A 44 7.51 -8.67 9.87
CA GLY A 44 6.84 -9.83 10.46
C GLY A 44 6.25 -10.77 9.41
N PRO A 45 6.52 -12.09 9.43
CA PRO A 45 5.70 -13.05 8.71
C PRO A 45 4.35 -13.16 9.42
N GLY A 46 3.26 -13.26 8.68
CA GLY A 46 2.00 -13.57 9.32
C GLY A 46 0.81 -13.43 8.43
N ILE A 47 0.53 -12.29 7.82
CA ILE A 47 -0.77 -12.08 7.19
C ILE A 47 -0.59 -11.43 5.82
N CYS A 48 -1.17 -12.04 4.79
CA CYS A 48 -1.14 -11.47 3.46
C CYS A 48 -1.84 -10.11 3.43
N GLU A 49 -1.17 -9.09 2.92
CA GLU A 49 -1.68 -7.72 2.86
C GLU A 49 -2.85 -7.53 1.88
N ILE A 50 -3.06 -8.48 0.97
CA ILE A 50 -4.14 -8.45 -0.03
C ILE A 50 -5.34 -9.30 0.43
N CYS A 51 -5.12 -10.58 0.76
CA CYS A 51 -6.19 -11.54 1.03
C CYS A 51 -6.35 -11.93 2.51
N ASP A 52 -5.50 -11.41 3.40
CA ASP A 52 -5.49 -11.68 4.85
C ASP A 52 -5.25 -13.15 5.24
N GLN A 53 -4.75 -13.98 4.32
CA GLN A 53 -4.38 -15.36 4.66
C GLN A 53 -3.15 -15.38 5.58
N ASN A 54 -3.20 -16.26 6.58
CA ASN A 54 -2.11 -16.43 7.52
C ASN A 54 -0.97 -17.25 6.87
N MET A 55 0.24 -16.71 6.86
CA MET A 55 1.45 -17.31 6.31
C MET A 55 2.43 -17.58 7.45
N VAL A 56 2.87 -18.84 7.53
CA VAL A 56 3.70 -19.33 8.65
C VAL A 56 5.08 -18.69 8.67
N ASP A 57 5.63 -18.39 7.49
CA ASP A 57 6.97 -17.83 7.35
C ASP A 57 7.03 -16.85 6.17
N ARG A 58 8.13 -16.09 6.11
CA ARG A 58 8.34 -15.01 5.13
C ARG A 58 8.48 -15.55 3.71
N GLU A 59 9.02 -16.74 3.55
CA GLU A 59 9.25 -17.36 2.24
C GLU A 59 7.93 -17.82 1.61
N ARG A 60 7.06 -18.49 2.38
CA ARG A 60 5.71 -18.84 1.96
C ARG A 60 4.87 -17.60 1.67
N TYR A 61 5.02 -16.54 2.45
CA TYR A 61 4.36 -15.27 2.15
C TYR A 61 4.79 -14.71 0.80
N PHE A 62 6.10 -14.72 0.53
CA PHE A 62 6.64 -14.27 -0.76
C PHE A 62 6.16 -15.13 -1.93
N GLN A 63 6.26 -16.46 -1.82
CA GLN A 63 5.77 -17.39 -2.83
C GLN A 63 4.25 -17.23 -3.06
N HIS A 64 3.48 -16.96 -1.99
CA HIS A 64 2.06 -16.68 -2.09
C HIS A 64 1.78 -15.41 -2.91
N LEU A 65 2.52 -14.33 -2.68
CA LEU A 65 2.39 -13.12 -3.49
C LEU A 65 2.71 -13.36 -4.97
N GLN A 66 3.70 -14.21 -5.26
CA GLN A 66 4.08 -14.58 -6.63
C GLN A 66 3.07 -15.49 -7.33
N LEU A 67 2.58 -16.52 -6.66
CA LEU A 67 1.74 -17.55 -7.28
C LEU A 67 0.26 -17.15 -7.31
N ILE A 68 -0.24 -16.57 -6.21
CA ILE A 68 -1.66 -16.26 -6.04
C ILE A 68 -1.98 -14.86 -6.54
N HIS A 69 -1.19 -13.87 -6.09
CA HIS A 69 -1.40 -12.47 -6.45
C HIS A 69 -0.59 -12.00 -7.65
N LYS A 70 0.27 -12.87 -8.20
CA LYS A 70 1.08 -12.60 -9.40
C LYS A 70 1.99 -11.37 -9.28
N HIS A 71 2.27 -10.92 -8.07
CA HIS A 71 3.18 -9.82 -7.73
C HIS A 71 4.59 -10.34 -7.44
N LEU A 72 5.60 -9.48 -7.61
CA LEU A 72 7.01 -9.80 -7.29
C LEU A 72 7.59 -10.98 -8.09
N ARG A 73 7.04 -11.34 -9.26
CA ARG A 73 7.53 -12.49 -10.07
C ARG A 73 9.01 -12.40 -10.43
N ASP A 74 9.53 -11.19 -10.62
CA ASP A 74 10.92 -10.96 -11.00
C ASP A 74 11.83 -10.64 -9.81
N LYS A 75 11.32 -10.78 -8.57
CA LYS A 75 12.11 -10.54 -7.35
C LYS A 75 12.61 -11.86 -6.78
N THR A 76 13.77 -11.82 -6.13
CA THR A 76 14.35 -12.98 -5.44
C THR A 76 14.09 -12.90 -3.95
N LEU A 77 14.33 -13.99 -3.21
CA LEU A 77 14.17 -13.95 -1.76
C LEU A 77 15.15 -12.99 -1.06
N ASP A 78 16.32 -12.75 -1.63
CA ASP A 78 17.27 -11.78 -1.08
C ASP A 78 16.74 -10.35 -1.19
N ASP A 79 15.97 -10.05 -2.24
CA ASP A 79 15.23 -8.79 -2.33
C ASP A 79 14.21 -8.62 -1.21
N VAL A 80 13.64 -9.72 -0.74
CA VAL A 80 12.63 -9.72 0.33
C VAL A 80 13.26 -9.38 1.67
N LYS A 81 14.56 -9.71 1.85
CA LYS A 81 15.32 -9.40 3.07
C LYS A 81 15.62 -7.90 3.21
N LEU A 82 15.71 -7.18 2.09
CA LEU A 82 15.94 -5.73 2.07
C LEU A 82 14.74 -4.92 2.57
N GLY A 83 13.58 -5.57 2.73
CA GLY A 83 12.36 -4.95 3.22
C GLY A 83 11.46 -4.42 2.11
N ALA A 84 10.22 -4.11 2.49
CA ALA A 84 9.19 -3.74 1.52
C ALA A 84 9.38 -2.30 1.01
N PRO A 85 9.29 -2.07 -0.31
CA PRO A 85 9.69 -0.80 -0.93
C PRO A 85 8.66 0.32 -0.78
N LEU A 86 7.39 0.02 -0.53
CA LEU A 86 6.34 1.03 -0.44
C LEU A 86 6.10 1.39 1.03
N ALA A 87 6.27 2.66 1.38
CA ALA A 87 5.96 3.16 2.71
C ALA A 87 4.62 3.91 2.73
N CYS A 88 3.86 3.76 3.81
CA CYS A 88 2.71 4.62 4.06
C CYS A 88 3.16 6.07 4.33
N SER A 89 2.49 7.06 3.75
CA SER A 89 2.81 8.48 3.98
C SER A 89 2.32 9.02 5.33
N ARG A 90 1.52 8.25 6.07
CA ARG A 90 0.88 8.66 7.34
C ARG A 90 1.35 7.87 8.56
N CYS A 91 1.95 6.70 8.36
CA CYS A 91 2.50 5.88 9.42
C CYS A 91 3.79 5.18 8.97
N ARG A 92 4.37 4.34 9.83
CA ARG A 92 5.65 3.66 9.53
C ARG A 92 5.49 2.28 8.88
N GLU A 93 4.26 1.93 8.49
CA GLU A 93 3.96 0.64 7.85
C GLU A 93 4.49 0.61 6.41
N ARG A 94 4.94 -0.58 5.98
CA ARG A 94 5.53 -0.80 4.66
C ARG A 94 4.86 -1.99 3.97
N PHE A 95 4.72 -1.92 2.66
CA PHE A 95 3.94 -2.85 1.85
C PHE A 95 4.73 -3.33 0.66
N TRP A 96 4.51 -4.59 0.32
CA TRP A 96 5.17 -5.25 -0.83
C TRP A 96 4.49 -4.92 -2.14
N THR A 97 3.19 -4.65 -2.06
CA THR A 97 2.30 -4.45 -3.18
C THR A 97 1.54 -3.15 -3.01
N TYR A 98 1.25 -2.53 -4.15
CA TYR A 98 0.43 -1.34 -4.19
C TYR A 98 -0.98 -1.59 -3.63
N GLU A 99 -1.55 -2.74 -3.96
CA GLU A 99 -2.87 -3.15 -3.47
C GLU A 99 -2.91 -3.23 -1.93
N GLY A 100 -1.87 -3.77 -1.30
CA GLY A 100 -1.72 -3.77 0.15
C GLY A 100 -1.68 -2.37 0.76
N LEU A 101 -0.92 -1.44 0.15
CA LEU A 101 -0.83 -0.06 0.60
C LEU A 101 -2.18 0.68 0.46
N GLU A 102 -2.85 0.59 -0.69
CA GLU A 102 -4.17 1.22 -0.90
C GLU A 102 -5.17 0.72 0.12
N ARG A 103 -5.22 -0.59 0.33
CA ARG A 103 -6.09 -1.21 1.31
C ARG A 103 -5.79 -0.71 2.73
N HIS A 104 -4.52 -0.59 3.09
CA HIS A 104 -4.13 -0.02 4.38
C HIS A 104 -4.59 1.44 4.54
N LEU A 105 -4.39 2.28 3.53
CA LEU A 105 -4.78 3.70 3.57
C LEU A 105 -6.28 3.87 3.82
N VAL A 106 -7.11 3.04 3.19
CA VAL A 106 -8.56 3.05 3.43
C VAL A 106 -8.88 2.61 4.85
N MET A 107 -8.35 1.46 5.28
CA MET A 107 -8.76 0.84 6.54
C MET A 107 -8.18 1.54 7.77
N ALA A 108 -6.95 2.03 7.70
CA ALA A 108 -6.24 2.64 8.84
C ALA A 108 -6.37 4.16 8.88
N HIS A 109 -6.54 4.80 7.71
CA HIS A 109 -6.52 6.27 7.62
C HIS A 109 -7.78 6.86 6.98
N GLY A 110 -8.71 6.05 6.48
CA GLY A 110 -9.91 6.55 5.79
C GLY A 110 -9.57 7.29 4.50
N LEU A 111 -8.39 7.05 3.91
CA LEU A 111 -7.93 7.75 2.72
C LEU A 111 -8.19 6.91 1.48
N VAL A 112 -8.75 7.53 0.45
CA VAL A 112 -9.02 6.91 -0.86
C VAL A 112 -8.22 7.66 -1.92
N THR A 113 -7.43 6.92 -2.69
CA THR A 113 -6.70 7.40 -3.87
C THR A 113 -7.64 7.61 -5.06
N ALA A 114 -7.23 8.43 -6.03
CA ALA A 114 -7.97 8.56 -7.29
C ALA A 114 -8.11 7.20 -8.01
N ASP A 115 -7.02 6.42 -8.05
CA ASP A 115 -7.00 5.10 -8.68
C ASP A 115 -7.99 4.13 -8.02
N LEU A 116 -8.07 4.11 -6.68
CA LEU A 116 -9.02 3.25 -5.98
C LEU A 116 -10.46 3.70 -6.20
N LEU A 117 -10.71 5.00 -6.30
CA LEU A 117 -12.04 5.50 -6.65
C LEU A 117 -12.43 5.06 -8.06
N THR A 118 -11.50 5.12 -9.02
CA THR A 118 -11.70 4.59 -10.37
C THR A 118 -11.93 3.08 -10.36
N LYS A 119 -11.19 2.31 -9.54
CA LYS A 119 -11.45 0.87 -9.36
C LYS A 119 -12.86 0.62 -8.83
N ALA A 120 -13.33 1.39 -7.84
CA ALA A 120 -14.68 1.25 -7.29
C ALA A 120 -15.76 1.52 -8.33
N GLN A 121 -15.60 2.56 -9.15
CA GLN A 121 -16.51 2.85 -10.27
C GLN A 121 -16.59 1.70 -11.28
N ASN A 122 -15.49 0.97 -11.45
CA ASN A 122 -15.41 -0.18 -12.34
C ASN A 122 -15.72 -1.53 -11.66
N LYS A 123 -16.21 -1.52 -10.41
CA LYS A 123 -16.47 -2.73 -9.60
C LYS A 123 -15.23 -3.61 -9.38
N LEU A 124 -14.07 -2.96 -9.26
CA LEU A 124 -12.77 -3.58 -9.00
C LEU A 124 -12.22 -3.24 -7.61
N ASP A 125 -13.07 -2.71 -6.71
CA ASP A 125 -12.73 -2.42 -5.32
C ASP A 125 -13.09 -3.58 -4.37
N GLY A 126 -13.16 -4.82 -4.86
CA GLY A 126 -13.43 -5.99 -4.03
C GLY A 126 -12.37 -6.24 -2.96
N GLY A 127 -12.68 -7.09 -1.99
CA GLY A 127 -11.73 -7.48 -0.97
C GLY A 127 -12.36 -8.12 0.26
N ARG A 128 -11.55 -8.40 1.27
CA ARG A 128 -12.02 -8.82 2.60
C ARG A 128 -12.14 -7.60 3.51
N CYS A 129 -13.21 -7.44 4.26
CA CYS A 129 -13.28 -6.36 5.25
C CYS A 129 -12.49 -6.73 6.51
N LYS A 130 -11.61 -5.86 7.02
CA LYS A 130 -10.86 -6.11 8.27
C LYS A 130 -11.71 -6.02 9.54
N LEU A 131 -12.85 -5.32 9.48
CA LEU A 131 -13.72 -5.09 10.64
C LEU A 131 -14.73 -6.22 10.84
N CYS A 132 -15.30 -6.76 9.76
CA CYS A 132 -16.29 -7.83 9.83
C CYS A 132 -15.88 -9.15 9.15
N ALA A 133 -14.67 -9.23 8.60
CA ALA A 133 -14.11 -10.40 7.90
C ALA A 133 -14.89 -10.90 6.67
N LYS A 134 -15.98 -10.23 6.27
CA LYS A 134 -16.77 -10.58 5.08
C LYS A 134 -15.97 -10.33 3.79
N GLN A 135 -16.14 -11.23 2.82
CA GLN A 135 -15.56 -11.13 1.50
C GLN A 135 -16.55 -10.47 0.54
N TYR A 136 -16.09 -9.47 -0.21
CA TYR A 136 -16.86 -8.76 -1.22
C TYR A 136 -16.18 -8.88 -2.57
N ALA A 137 -16.95 -9.18 -3.62
CA ALA A 137 -16.44 -9.18 -4.99
C ALA A 137 -16.20 -7.75 -5.51
N PHE A 138 -16.98 -6.79 -5.03
CA PHE A 138 -16.93 -5.35 -5.35
C PHE A 138 -17.72 -4.57 -4.28
N ASN A 139 -17.74 -3.23 -4.35
CA ASN A 139 -18.42 -2.33 -3.40
C ASN A 139 -17.85 -2.36 -1.97
N MET A 140 -16.54 -2.62 -1.81
CA MET A 140 -15.93 -2.56 -0.48
C MET A 140 -16.04 -1.16 0.11
N LEU A 141 -15.76 -0.10 -0.65
CA LEU A 141 -15.81 1.26 -0.13
C LEU A 141 -17.22 1.63 0.36
N GLN A 142 -18.25 1.22 -0.39
CA GLN A 142 -19.63 1.45 -0.01
C GLN A 142 -19.99 0.70 1.29
N HIS A 143 -19.55 -0.55 1.44
CA HIS A 143 -19.73 -1.33 2.67
C HIS A 143 -19.09 -0.63 3.87
N LEU A 144 -17.86 -0.14 3.73
CA LEU A 144 -17.15 0.55 4.82
C LEU A 144 -17.89 1.81 5.29
N VAL A 145 -18.50 2.56 4.37
CA VAL A 145 -19.29 3.75 4.71
C VAL A 145 -20.64 3.37 5.34
N ALA A 146 -21.33 2.40 4.76
CA ALA A 146 -22.69 2.03 5.17
C ALA A 146 -22.73 1.29 6.51
N ASP A 147 -21.87 0.27 6.67
CA ASP A 147 -21.95 -0.68 7.78
C ASP A 147 -20.98 -0.34 8.92
N HIS A 148 -19.88 0.34 8.59
CA HIS A 148 -18.83 0.70 9.54
C HIS A 148 -18.68 2.20 9.76
N HIS A 149 -19.49 3.01 9.08
CA HIS A 149 -19.50 4.47 9.18
C HIS A 149 -18.10 5.10 9.04
N ILE A 150 -17.23 4.47 8.23
CA ILE A 150 -15.89 5.00 7.94
C ILE A 150 -16.07 6.24 7.08
N LYS A 151 -15.50 7.36 7.56
CA LYS A 151 -15.43 8.59 6.78
C LYS A 151 -14.29 8.47 5.78
N LEU A 152 -14.65 8.33 4.51
CA LEU A 152 -13.69 8.30 3.42
C LEU A 152 -13.37 9.72 2.94
N CYS A 153 -12.08 10.04 2.83
CA CYS A 153 -11.59 11.29 2.29
C CYS A 153 -10.74 11.01 1.05
N SER A 154 -11.00 11.77 -0.02
CA SER A 154 -10.06 11.83 -1.15
C SER A 154 -8.71 12.32 -0.66
N ALA A 155 -7.65 11.61 -1.02
CA ALA A 155 -6.30 12.11 -0.88
C ALA A 155 -5.58 11.98 -2.20
N GLU A 156 -4.95 13.07 -2.63
CA GLU A 156 -3.87 12.96 -3.60
C GLU A 156 -2.63 12.48 -2.82
N ILE A 157 -2.24 11.24 -3.07
CA ILE A 157 -1.09 10.64 -2.41
C ILE A 157 0.11 10.86 -3.29
N MET A 158 1.08 11.62 -2.79
CA MET A 158 2.39 11.71 -3.41
C MET A 158 3.22 10.52 -2.94
N TYR A 159 3.75 9.77 -3.91
CA TYR A 159 4.71 8.71 -3.69
C TYR A 159 6.11 9.33 -3.61
N SER A 160 6.95 8.79 -2.73
CA SER A 160 8.36 9.15 -2.63
C SER A 160 9.23 7.93 -2.85
N CYS A 161 10.34 8.11 -3.55
CA CYS A 161 11.41 7.13 -3.55
C CYS A 161 12.14 7.16 -2.20
N ASP A 162 12.47 5.99 -1.66
CA ASP A 162 13.24 5.88 -0.42
C ASP A 162 14.76 5.98 -0.66
N VAL A 163 15.20 5.83 -1.92
CA VAL A 163 16.63 5.85 -2.30
C VAL A 163 17.09 7.26 -2.70
N CYS A 164 16.18 8.08 -3.24
CA CYS A 164 16.48 9.44 -3.68
C CYS A 164 15.29 10.38 -3.43
N SER A 165 15.49 11.68 -3.67
CA SER A 165 14.45 12.70 -3.43
C SER A 165 13.30 12.72 -4.47
N PHE A 166 13.18 11.71 -5.33
CA PHE A 166 12.14 11.64 -6.36
C PHE A 166 10.75 11.49 -5.74
N LYS A 167 9.78 12.24 -6.28
CA LYS A 167 8.37 12.16 -5.89
C LYS A 167 7.47 12.19 -7.11
N CYS A 168 6.39 11.43 -7.09
CA CYS A 168 5.40 11.39 -8.18
C CYS A 168 3.98 11.17 -7.65
N SER A 169 2.97 11.48 -8.47
CA SER A 169 1.55 11.32 -8.12
C SER A 169 0.94 9.98 -8.55
N SER A 170 1.67 9.17 -9.32
CA SER A 170 1.22 7.86 -9.79
C SER A 170 2.20 6.76 -9.37
N TYR A 171 1.63 5.60 -9.01
CA TYR A 171 2.41 4.41 -8.67
C TYR A 171 3.18 3.88 -9.88
N THR A 172 2.59 3.82 -11.08
CA THR A 172 3.26 3.29 -12.28
C THR A 172 4.52 4.09 -12.63
N THR A 173 4.48 5.40 -12.34
CA THR A 173 5.64 6.28 -12.46
C THR A 173 6.71 5.97 -11.41
N LEU A 174 6.32 5.71 -10.16
CA LEU A 174 7.27 5.30 -9.11
C LEU A 174 7.91 3.95 -9.45
N GLU A 175 7.13 2.96 -9.88
CA GLU A 175 7.61 1.63 -10.26
C GLU A 175 8.60 1.71 -11.43
N SER A 176 8.25 2.49 -12.47
CA SER A 176 9.16 2.74 -13.59
C SER A 176 10.44 3.45 -13.14
N HIS A 177 10.33 4.45 -12.24
CA HIS A 177 11.47 5.14 -11.66
C HIS A 177 12.39 4.18 -10.90
N LEU A 178 11.84 3.33 -10.03
CA LEU A 178 12.60 2.34 -9.26
C LEU A 178 13.30 1.35 -10.18
N ASN A 179 12.62 0.84 -11.21
CA ASN A 179 13.22 -0.11 -12.15
C ASN A 179 14.31 0.52 -13.04
N ALA A 180 14.19 1.80 -13.39
CA ALA A 180 15.12 2.48 -14.30
C ALA A 180 16.30 3.18 -13.61
N ASN A 181 16.08 3.82 -12.46
CA ASN A 181 17.06 4.67 -11.77
C ASN A 181 17.70 3.98 -10.56
N HIS A 182 17.00 2.98 -10.03
CA HIS A 182 17.52 2.11 -8.97
C HIS A 182 17.46 0.65 -9.41
N PRO A 183 18.01 0.31 -10.61
CA PRO A 183 18.14 -1.08 -11.01
C PRO A 183 19.03 -1.78 -9.99
N LYS A 184 18.60 -2.96 -9.54
CA LYS A 184 19.28 -3.68 -8.45
C LYS A 184 20.63 -4.21 -8.90
N GLY A 185 21.64 -3.36 -8.87
CA GLY A 185 23.06 -3.74 -8.87
C GLY A 185 23.53 -3.85 -7.43
N VAL A 186 23.96 -5.07 -7.05
CA VAL A 186 24.89 -5.38 -5.96
C VAL A 186 25.20 -4.21 -5.01
N THR A 187 24.66 -4.26 -3.79
CA THR A 187 25.30 -3.54 -2.69
C THR A 187 26.68 -4.15 -2.50
N ASP A 188 27.69 -3.49 -3.08
CA ASP A 188 29.08 -3.72 -2.74
C ASP A 188 29.21 -3.58 -1.23
N LYS A 189 29.65 -4.68 -0.62
CA LYS A 189 30.29 -4.64 0.68
C LYS A 189 31.56 -3.82 0.52
N ASN A 190 31.53 -2.54 0.88
CA ASN A 190 32.65 -2.06 1.66
C ASN A 190 32.25 -0.96 2.65
N ALA A 191 32.81 -1.15 3.83
CA ALA A 191 32.66 -0.34 5.01
C ALA A 191 33.43 0.98 4.89
N VAL A 192 32.98 1.95 5.67
CA VAL A 192 33.80 2.94 6.39
C VAL A 192 34.35 4.13 5.58
N ALA A 193 33.81 5.30 5.94
CA ALA A 193 34.32 6.65 5.67
C ALA A 193 35.74 6.84 6.27
N PRO A 194 36.56 7.87 5.92
CA PRO A 194 36.21 9.24 6.31
C PRO A 194 36.82 10.37 5.45
N ALA A 195 36.56 11.60 5.91
CA ALA A 195 37.42 12.78 5.88
C ALA A 195 37.08 13.90 4.87
N SER A 196 36.44 14.92 5.44
CA SER A 196 36.74 16.35 5.35
C SER A 196 37.84 16.80 4.40
N GLY A 197 37.53 17.81 3.61
CA GLY A 197 38.50 18.66 2.91
C GLY A 197 37.89 20.04 2.66
N GLU A 198 38.04 20.94 3.63
CA GLU A 198 38.07 22.36 3.35
C GLU A 198 39.20 22.63 2.35
N SER A 199 38.94 23.42 1.31
CA SER A 199 39.84 24.51 0.90
C SER A 199 39.18 25.42 -0.12
N ALA A 200 39.25 26.70 0.21
CA ALA A 200 39.04 27.84 -0.65
C ALA A 200 40.04 27.90 -1.80
N SER A 201 39.66 28.60 -2.88
CA SER A 201 40.42 29.70 -3.54
C SER A 201 39.74 30.05 -4.86
N ALA A 202 39.18 31.27 -4.96
CA ALA A 202 39.74 32.45 -5.63
C ALA A 202 39.52 32.41 -7.17
N SER A 203 38.78 33.34 -7.76
CA SER A 203 39.23 34.67 -8.21
C SER A 203 38.13 35.17 -9.17
N ASN A 204 37.86 36.45 -9.46
CA ASN A 204 38.66 37.65 -9.45
C ASN A 204 37.69 38.85 -9.50
N GLY A 205 38.02 39.94 -8.81
CA GLY A 205 37.40 41.25 -9.04
C GLY A 205 38.32 42.13 -9.88
N THR A 206 37.73 42.97 -10.73
CA THR A 206 38.22 44.27 -11.24
C THR A 206 37.03 44.92 -11.97
N SER A 207 36.34 45.93 -11.41
CA SER A 207 36.66 47.37 -11.27
C SER A 207 36.70 48.18 -12.57
N LYS A 208 36.11 49.38 -12.47
CA LYS A 208 36.17 50.60 -13.31
C LYS A 208 35.15 50.63 -14.48
N MET A 209 34.34 51.68 -14.69
CA MET A 209 34.40 53.11 -14.29
C MET A 209 32.98 53.66 -14.08
#